data_AF-A0A7W2FZU2-F1
#
_entry.id   AF-A0A7W2FZU2-F1
#
_cell.length_a   1.000
_cell.length_b   1.000
_cell.length_c   1.000
_cell.angle_alpha   90.00
_cell.angle_beta   90.00
_cell.angle_gamma   90.00
#
_symmetry.space_group_name_H-M   'P 1'
#
loop_
_entity.id
_entity.type
_entity.pdbx_description
1 polymer ?
#
loop_
_entity_poly.entity_id
_entity_poly.type
_entity_poly.pdbx_seq_one_letter_code
_entity_poly.pdbx_strand_id
1 'polypeptide(L)' 'MICLFKVTDLHGCEIEITNLNEAIKIAKMYKGYRHKKKNLSEFDGRQNAYWSDMYEKLKAIKNHNQ' A
#
# COMPACT_ATOMS: atom_id res chain seq x y z
N MET A 1 6.72 18.41 -13.64
CA MET A 1 7.67 17.99 -12.61
C MET A 1 7.12 16.72 -11.99
N ILE A 2 7.71 15.57 -12.30
CA ILE A 2 7.28 14.27 -11.75
C ILE A 2 8.09 14.11 -10.45
N CYS A 3 7.47 14.24 -9.29
CA CYS A 3 8.13 13.92 -8.03
C CYS A 3 8.12 12.40 -7.86
N LEU A 4 9.30 11.80 -7.92
CA LEU A 4 9.51 10.37 -7.73
C LEU A 4 9.67 10.10 -6.24
N PHE A 5 8.76 9.32 -5.66
CA PHE A 5 8.86 8.85 -4.28
C PHE A 5 9.34 7.40 -4.27
N LYS A 6 10.09 7.02 -3.25
CA LYS A 6 10.57 5.65 -3.07
C LYS A 6 10.00 5.08 -1.79
N VAL A 7 9.52 3.85 -1.86
CA VAL A 7 9.03 3.10 -0.70
C VAL A 7 9.54 1.67 -0.77
N THR A 8 10.01 1.14 0.35
CA THR A 8 10.38 -0.27 0.46
C THR A 8 9.15 -1.05 0.90
N ASP A 9 8.79 -2.08 0.14
CA ASP A 9 7.66 -2.95 0.44
C ASP A 9 7.97 -3.92 1.61
N LEU A 10 7.03 -4.79 1.94
CA LEU A 10 7.17 -5.78 3.02
C LEU A 10 8.21 -6.88 2.71
N HIS A 11 8.62 -7.03 1.45
CA HIS A 11 9.57 -8.02 0.98
C HIS A 11 10.99 -7.44 0.77
N GLY A 12 11.20 -6.16 1.09
CA GLY A 12 12.48 -5.48 0.90
C GLY A 12 12.71 -4.95 -0.51
N CYS A 13 11.68 -4.96 -1.37
CA CYS A 13 11.75 -4.43 -2.72
C CYS A 13 11.50 -2.91 -2.69
N GLU A 14 12.37 -2.15 -3.36
CA GLU A 14 12.15 -0.71 -3.57
C GLU A 14 11.15 -0.49 -4.71
N ILE A 15 10.09 0.27 -4.44
CA ILE A 15 9.06 0.64 -5.39
C ILE A 15 9.13 2.14 -5.64
N GLU A 16 9.22 2.50 -6.90
CA GLU A 16 9.16 3.88 -7.36
C GLU A 16 7.70 4.31 -7.59
N ILE A 17 7.31 5.41 -6.96
CA ILE A 17 5.97 5.98 -6.99
C ILE A 17 6.03 7.32 -7.72
N THR A 18 5.42 7.34 -8.90
CA THR A 18 5.34 8.53 -9.77
C THR A 18 4.19 9.46 -9.41
N ASN A 19 3.16 8.95 -8.73
CA ASN A 19 2.02 9.72 -8.24
C ASN A 19 1.57 9.23 -6.86
N LEU A 20 1.97 9.97 -5.82
CA LEU A 20 1.70 9.62 -4.44
C LEU A 20 0.21 9.56 -4.10
N ASN A 21 -0.60 10.48 -4.63
CA ASN A 21 -2.03 10.52 -4.34
C ASN A 21 -2.77 9.32 -4.94
N GLU A 22 -2.43 8.94 -6.17
CA GLU A 22 -3.01 7.75 -6.81
C GLU A 22 -2.55 6.46 -6.12
N ALA A 23 -1.27 6.36 -5.74
CA ALA A 23 -0.76 5.23 -4.98
C ALA A 23 -1.50 5.04 -3.64
N ILE A 24 -1.78 6.12 -2.91
CA ILE A 24 -2.55 6.07 -1.66
C ILE A 24 -3.99 5.58 -1.90
N LYS A 25 -4.65 6.03 -2.98
CA LYS A 25 -6.00 5.57 -3.34
C LYS A 25 -6.02 4.07 -3.62
N ILE A 26 -5.07 3.58 -4.42
CA ILE A 26 -4.92 2.16 -4.75
C ILE A 26 -4.71 1.36 -3.47
N ALA A 27 -3.74 1.74 -2.65
CA ALA A 27 -3.45 1.04 -1.41
C ALA A 27 -4.66 1.03 -0.44
N LYS A 28 -5.42 2.12 -0.37
CA LYS A 28 -6.67 2.18 0.41
C LYS A 28 -7.76 1.25 -0.11
N MET A 29 -7.88 1.10 -1.44
CA MET A 29 -8.88 0.24 -2.07
C MET A 29 -8.62 -1.24 -1.78
N TYR A 30 -7.35 -1.63 -1.68
CA TYR A 30 -6.94 -3.00 -1.38
C TYR A 30 -6.72 -3.28 0.12
N LYS A 31 -6.43 -2.25 0.93
CA LYS A 31 -6.38 -2.33 2.40
C LYS A 31 -7.77 -2.61 2.95
N GLY A 32 -8.03 -3.85 3.35
CA GLY A 32 -9.34 -4.29 3.82
C GLY A 32 -10.11 -5.15 2.81
N TYR A 33 -9.46 -5.63 1.74
CA TYR A 33 -10.03 -6.68 0.91
C TYR A 33 -10.28 -7.93 1.75
N ARG A 34 -11.55 -8.14 2.13
CA ARG A 34 -12.05 -9.34 2.79
C ARG A 34 -13.04 -10.01 1.87
N HIS A 35 -12.67 -11.15 1.31
CA HIS A 35 -13.66 -12.05 0.74
C HIS A 35 -14.71 -12.38 1.80
N LYS A 36 -15.99 -12.09 1.53
CA LYS A 36 -17.14 -12.44 2.40
C LYS A 36 -17.31 -13.95 2.60
N LYS A 37 -16.57 -14.80 1.88
CA LYS A 37 -16.64 -16.25 2.01
C LYS A 37 -15.80 -16.71 3.19
N LYS A 38 -16.41 -17.57 4.00
CA LYS A 38 -16.03 -18.10 5.31
C LYS A 38 -14.61 -18.72 5.44
N ASN A 39 -13.85 -18.77 4.36
CA ASN A 39 -12.51 -19.34 4.31
C ASN A 39 -11.53 -18.22 3.98
N LEU A 40 -11.07 -17.52 5.02
CA LEU A 40 -9.88 -16.67 4.94
C LEU A 40 -8.74 -17.56 4.48
N SER A 41 -8.33 -17.44 3.22
CA SER A 41 -7.12 -18.10 2.77
C SER A 41 -5.92 -17.39 3.38
N GLU A 42 -4.81 -18.11 3.62
CA GLU A 42 -3.53 -17.48 4.01
C GLU A 42 -3.10 -16.39 3.02
N PHE A 43 -3.59 -16.46 1.78
CA PHE A 43 -3.41 -15.43 0.77
C PHE A 43 -4.15 -14.13 1.08
N ASP A 44 -5.42 -14.20 1.51
CA ASP A 44 -6.19 -13.00 1.90
C ASP A 44 -5.52 -12.26 3.08
N GLY A 45 -4.97 -13.01 4.04
CA GLY A 45 -4.21 -12.46 5.16
C GLY A 45 -2.94 -11.73 4.71
N ARG A 46 -2.16 -12.36 3.81
CA ARG A 46 -0.93 -11.76 3.26
C ARG A 46 -1.21 -10.50 2.44
N GLN A 47 -2.21 -10.52 1.58
CA GLN A 47 -2.62 -9.35 0.79
C GLN A 47 -3.06 -8.20 1.70
N ASN A 48 -3.90 -8.49 2.70
CA ASN A 48 -4.35 -7.44 3.61
C ASN A 48 -3.20 -6.82 4.41
N ALA A 49 -2.24 -7.63 4.87
CA ALA A 49 -1.05 -7.14 5.56
C ALA A 49 -0.18 -6.26 4.65
N TYR A 50 0.08 -6.73 3.42
CA TYR A 50 0.87 -6.00 2.42
C TYR A 50 0.26 -4.63 2.08
N TRP A 51 -1.03 -4.60 1.72
CA TRP A 51 -1.70 -3.34 1.36
C TRP A 51 -1.90 -2.41 2.55
N SER A 52 -2.04 -2.96 3.76
CA SER A 52 -2.09 -2.18 4.98
C SER A 52 -0.78 -1.44 5.25
N ASP A 53 0.35 -2.14 5.11
CA ASP A 53 1.70 -1.59 5.29
C ASP A 53 2.00 -0.52 4.22
N MET A 54 1.75 -0.82 2.95
CA MET A 54 1.94 0.13 1.85
C MET A 54 1.12 1.41 2.04
N TYR A 55 -0.15 1.29 2.45
CA TYR A 55 -0.98 2.47 2.68
C TYR A 55 -0.42 3.37 3.78
N GLU A 56 0.03 2.82 4.91
CA GLU A 56 0.58 3.61 6.01
C GLU A 56 1.89 4.30 5.60
N LYS A 57 2.80 3.60 4.90
CA LYS A 57 4.06 4.16 4.40
C LYS A 57 3.81 5.32 3.43
N LEU A 58 2.92 5.15 2.46
CA LEU A 58 2.57 6.20 1.51
C LEU A 58 1.92 7.41 2.20
N LYS A 59 1.10 7.18 3.22
CA LYS A 59 0.50 8.25 4.04
C LYS A 59 1.56 9.01 4.83
N ALA A 60 2.53 8.32 5.42
CA ALA A 60 3.63 8.93 6.14
C ALA A 60 4.47 9.83 5.23
N ILE A 61 4.79 9.37 4.02
CA ILE A 61 5.48 10.16 2.98
C ILE A 61 4.68 11.42 2.64
N LYS A 62 3.36 11.32 2.49
CA LYS A 62 2.50 12.46 2.19
C LYS A 62 2.50 13.48 3.34
N ASN A 63 2.40 13.03 4.58
CA ASN A 63 2.36 13.90 5.76
C ASN A 63 3.72 14.58 6.04
N HIS A 64 4.84 13.92 5.73
CA HIS A 64 6.18 14.50 5.89
C HIS A 64 6.52 15.58 4.85
N ASN A 65 5.83 15.59 3.70
CA ASN A 65 6.07 16.53 2.60
C ASN A 65 4.98 17.60 2.46
N GLN A 66 4.11 17.74 3.47
CA GLN A 66 3.13 18.83 3.62
C GLN A 66 3.55 19.76 4.75
#